data_AF-A0A8D0UMK9-F1
#
_entry.id   AF-A0A8D0UMK9-F1
#
_cell.length_a   1.000
_cell.length_b   1.000
_cell.length_c   1.000
_cell.angle_alpha   90.00
_cell.angle_beta   90.00
_cell.angle_gamma   90.00
#
_symmetry.space_group_name_H-M   'P 1'
#
loop_
_entity.id
_entity.type
_entity.pdbx_description
1 polymer ?
#
loop_
_entity_poly.entity_id
_entity_poly.type
_entity_poly.pdbx_seq_one_letter_code
_entity_poly.pdbx_strand_id
1 'polypeptide(L)'
;LQVYGTVFHMNQGNPFKLKALVDKWPDFNTVVIRPQEQEMTDELDHYTNTYQVYSKDPKKCQEFLGLPEVINWKQHLQIQSTQSSLDDVIKNLAALKLGKVKQTQCLLYMVSELGKKMANSLLDAKNPSPNDNKFKSIHQKILQLSSLDPSHAALVNTFWYFGGNERSQRFIERCIKTFPNWCLLGPEGTPVSWVLMDQTGEMRMAGTMPKYRRQGLITYLSYIQTQALNKLGFPMYSHVDRANHIMQKLALNMKNIRMPCDWNQWNFLP
;
A
#
# COMPACT_ATOMS: atom_id res chain seq x y z
N LEU A 1 0.89 -6.74 -9.86
CA LEU A 1 0.34 -5.38 -9.57
C LEU A 1 1.37 -4.48 -8.93
N GLN A 2 2.07 -4.91 -7.88
CA GLN A 2 3.08 -4.10 -7.19
C GLN A 2 4.17 -3.54 -8.12
N VAL A 3 4.85 -4.39 -8.91
CA VAL A 3 5.86 -3.93 -9.88
C VAL A 3 5.29 -2.89 -10.85
N TYR A 4 4.10 -3.14 -11.41
CA TYR A 4 3.46 -2.21 -12.33
C TYR A 4 3.12 -0.86 -11.67
N GLY A 5 2.50 -0.87 -10.49
CA GLY A 5 2.14 0.34 -9.77
C GLY A 5 3.38 1.14 -9.35
N THR A 6 4.44 0.47 -8.94
CA THR A 6 5.71 1.13 -8.64
C THR A 6 6.34 1.77 -9.89
N VAL A 7 6.41 1.05 -11.03
CA VAL A 7 6.92 1.64 -12.30
C VAL A 7 6.10 2.85 -12.72
N PHE A 8 4.77 2.76 -12.56
CA PHE A 8 3.88 3.87 -12.87
C PHE A 8 4.25 5.13 -12.06
N HIS A 9 4.49 4.99 -10.74
CA HIS A 9 4.96 6.11 -9.90
C HIS A 9 6.39 6.56 -10.19
N MET A 10 7.28 5.63 -10.59
CA MET A 10 8.62 5.99 -11.04
C MET A 10 8.56 6.92 -12.26
N ASN A 11 7.64 6.66 -13.18
CA ASN A 11 7.41 7.53 -14.35
C ASN A 11 6.76 8.88 -14.00
N GLN A 12 6.34 9.08 -12.74
CA GLN A 12 5.82 10.33 -12.20
C GLN A 12 6.81 11.01 -11.25
N GLY A 13 8.08 11.07 -11.67
CA GLY A 13 9.13 11.78 -10.95
C GLY A 13 9.90 10.94 -9.92
N ASN A 14 9.53 9.67 -9.71
CA ASN A 14 10.25 8.72 -8.87
C ASN A 14 10.65 9.26 -7.47
N PRO A 15 9.68 9.71 -6.66
CA PRO A 15 9.97 10.40 -5.41
C PRO A 15 10.65 9.50 -4.35
N PHE A 16 10.58 8.18 -4.52
CA PHE A 16 11.25 7.20 -3.68
C PHE A 16 12.65 6.80 -4.18
N LYS A 17 13.14 7.44 -5.25
CA LYS A 17 14.45 7.17 -5.90
C LYS A 17 14.68 5.68 -6.09
N LEU A 18 13.71 5.03 -6.71
CA LEU A 18 13.76 3.60 -7.03
C LEU A 18 14.48 3.37 -8.35
N LYS A 19 14.93 2.15 -8.58
CA LYS A 19 15.42 1.68 -9.88
C LYS A 19 14.80 0.33 -10.21
N ALA A 20 14.57 0.10 -11.49
CA ALA A 20 14.13 -1.18 -12.03
C ALA A 20 15.33 -1.94 -12.58
N LEU A 21 15.48 -3.18 -12.17
CA LEU A 21 16.48 -4.13 -12.65
C LEU A 21 15.76 -5.28 -13.35
N VAL A 22 16.32 -5.75 -14.44
CA VAL A 22 15.83 -6.91 -15.19
C VAL A 22 16.98 -7.86 -15.51
N ASP A 23 16.67 -9.15 -15.58
CA ASP A 23 17.64 -10.19 -15.95
C ASP A 23 18.09 -10.07 -17.41
N LYS A 24 17.19 -9.61 -18.29
CA LYS A 24 17.44 -9.41 -19.72
C LYS A 24 16.57 -8.28 -20.25
N TRP A 25 17.03 -7.54 -21.25
CA TRP A 25 16.22 -6.53 -21.95
C TRP A 25 16.27 -6.72 -23.47
N PRO A 26 15.17 -6.55 -24.21
CA PRO A 26 13.80 -6.27 -23.73
C PRO A 26 13.03 -7.50 -23.21
N ASP A 27 13.56 -8.69 -23.45
CA ASP A 27 12.91 -9.97 -23.17
C ASP A 27 13.20 -10.49 -21.76
N PHE A 28 12.81 -9.72 -20.75
CA PHE A 28 13.02 -10.07 -19.34
C PHE A 28 12.18 -11.28 -18.90
N ASN A 29 12.72 -12.09 -17.99
CA ASN A 29 11.94 -13.04 -17.19
C ASN A 29 11.59 -12.43 -15.84
N THR A 30 12.52 -11.72 -15.21
CA THR A 30 12.36 -11.18 -13.85
C THR A 30 12.56 -9.68 -13.84
N VAL A 31 11.66 -8.99 -13.14
CA VAL A 31 11.76 -7.56 -12.83
C VAL A 31 11.87 -7.41 -11.32
N VAL A 32 12.86 -6.64 -10.89
CA VAL A 32 13.04 -6.24 -9.49
C VAL A 32 13.03 -4.72 -9.42
N ILE A 33 12.21 -4.15 -8.57
CA ILE A 33 12.28 -2.73 -8.22
C ILE A 33 12.80 -2.62 -6.81
N ARG A 34 13.79 -1.75 -6.62
CA ARG A 34 14.45 -1.50 -5.33
C ARG A 34 14.84 -0.04 -5.18
N PRO A 35 15.09 0.47 -3.98
CA PRO A 35 15.75 1.75 -3.81
C PRO A 35 17.13 1.78 -4.46
N GLN A 36 17.54 2.97 -4.86
CA GLN A 36 18.94 3.25 -5.15
C GLN A 36 19.79 3.05 -3.89
N GLU A 37 21.05 2.67 -4.09
CA GLU A 37 22.01 2.38 -3.01
C GLU A 37 22.09 3.51 -1.98
N GLN A 38 22.03 4.77 -2.44
CA GLN A 38 22.12 5.96 -1.60
C GLN A 38 20.93 6.12 -0.64
N GLU A 39 19.81 5.44 -0.89
CA GLU A 39 18.64 5.45 -0.01
C GLU A 39 18.70 4.31 1.03
N MET A 40 19.51 3.26 0.81
CA MET A 40 19.58 2.08 1.69
C MET A 40 20.71 2.22 2.71
N THR A 41 20.69 3.30 3.50
CA THR A 41 21.76 3.61 4.47
C THR A 41 21.54 2.99 5.84
N ASP A 42 20.30 2.63 6.20
CA ASP A 42 19.96 1.95 7.45
C ASP A 42 19.73 0.45 7.16
N GLU A 43 20.70 -0.38 7.56
CA GLU A 43 20.66 -1.83 7.33
C GLU A 43 19.49 -2.51 8.06
N LEU A 44 18.87 -1.85 9.04
CA LEU A 44 17.75 -2.40 9.81
C LEU A 44 16.38 -1.93 9.28
N ASP A 45 16.36 -1.01 8.31
CA ASP A 45 15.15 -0.40 7.77
C ASP A 45 14.52 -1.20 6.63
N HIS A 46 13.79 -2.26 6.97
CA HIS A 46 13.03 -3.04 5.99
C HIS A 46 11.90 -2.26 5.30
N TYR A 47 11.50 -1.08 5.80
CA TYR A 47 10.50 -0.24 5.11
C TYR A 47 11.11 0.48 3.92
N THR A 48 12.36 0.93 4.06
CA THR A 48 13.13 1.50 2.95
C THR A 48 13.73 0.38 2.08
N ASN A 49 14.34 -0.65 2.69
CA ASN A 49 14.97 -1.80 2.03
C ASN A 49 13.92 -2.77 1.44
N THR A 50 13.11 -2.26 0.53
CA THR A 50 11.95 -2.94 -0.06
C THR A 50 12.23 -3.33 -1.50
N TYR A 51 11.90 -4.56 -1.86
CA TYR A 51 12.07 -5.10 -3.20
C TYR A 51 10.72 -5.57 -3.76
N GLN A 52 10.23 -4.98 -4.86
CA GLN A 52 9.06 -5.53 -5.59
C GLN A 52 9.53 -6.47 -6.68
N VAL A 53 9.01 -7.69 -6.70
CA VAL A 53 9.46 -8.73 -7.62
C VAL A 53 8.31 -9.27 -8.46
N TYR A 54 8.56 -9.37 -9.76
CA TYR A 54 7.74 -10.12 -10.70
C TYR A 54 8.63 -11.06 -11.50
N SER A 55 8.21 -12.31 -11.70
CA SER A 55 8.93 -13.23 -12.59
C SER A 55 8.00 -14.11 -13.43
N LYS A 56 8.39 -14.34 -14.68
CA LYS A 56 7.78 -15.36 -15.57
C LYS A 56 8.34 -16.76 -15.28
N ASP A 57 9.54 -16.85 -14.71
CA ASP A 57 10.27 -18.09 -14.47
C ASP A 57 10.86 -18.08 -13.04
N PRO A 58 10.33 -18.89 -12.10
CA PRO A 58 10.86 -18.96 -10.74
C PRO A 58 12.31 -19.43 -10.64
N LYS A 59 12.80 -20.29 -11.55
CA LYS A 59 14.18 -20.78 -11.49
C LYS A 59 15.17 -19.67 -11.84
N LYS A 60 14.94 -18.98 -12.96
CA LYS A 60 15.74 -17.80 -13.33
C LYS A 60 15.60 -16.67 -12.32
N CYS A 61 14.42 -16.52 -11.72
CA CYS A 61 14.22 -15.57 -10.61
C CYS A 61 15.19 -15.87 -9.47
N GLN A 62 15.32 -17.13 -9.06
CA GLN A 62 16.21 -17.52 -7.97
C GLN A 62 17.67 -17.14 -8.25
N GLU A 63 18.15 -17.43 -9.46
CA GLU A 63 19.50 -17.07 -9.90
C GLU A 63 19.69 -15.54 -9.85
N PHE A 64 18.77 -14.78 -10.45
CA PHE A 64 18.86 -13.33 -10.53
C PHE A 64 18.77 -12.64 -9.16
N LEU A 65 17.85 -13.05 -8.30
CA LEU A 65 17.72 -12.51 -6.94
C LEU A 65 18.90 -12.87 -6.03
N GLY A 66 19.64 -13.95 -6.35
CA GLY A 66 20.82 -14.38 -5.60
C GLY A 66 22.04 -13.48 -5.77
N LEU A 67 22.05 -12.65 -6.83
CA LEU A 67 23.13 -11.74 -7.19
C LEU A 67 23.21 -10.55 -6.20
N PRO A 68 24.41 -10.18 -5.71
CA PRO A 68 24.60 -9.12 -4.73
C PRO A 68 24.21 -7.72 -5.25
N GLU A 69 24.30 -7.49 -6.55
CA GLU A 69 23.86 -6.25 -7.20
C GLU A 69 22.33 -6.12 -7.26
N VAL A 70 21.59 -7.23 -7.17
CA VAL A 70 20.12 -7.24 -7.25
C VAL A 70 19.49 -7.10 -5.88
N ILE A 71 19.88 -7.92 -4.90
CA ILE A 71 19.41 -7.83 -3.51
C ILE A 71 20.61 -7.75 -2.56
N ASN A 72 20.61 -6.75 -1.68
CA ASN A 72 21.56 -6.72 -0.57
C ASN A 72 21.08 -7.64 0.56
N TRP A 73 21.47 -8.90 0.52
CA TRP A 73 21.11 -9.90 1.55
C TRP A 73 21.84 -9.73 2.89
N LYS A 74 22.66 -8.68 3.07
CA LYS A 74 23.33 -8.39 4.35
C LYS A 74 22.51 -7.48 5.28
N GLN A 75 21.34 -7.03 4.83
CA GLN A 75 20.48 -6.10 5.55
C GLN A 75 19.10 -6.70 5.85
N HIS A 76 18.39 -6.12 6.81
CA HIS A 76 16.97 -6.37 7.02
C HIS A 76 16.21 -5.81 5.82
N LEU A 77 15.40 -6.64 5.19
CA LEU A 77 14.70 -6.26 3.97
C LEU A 77 13.32 -6.88 3.91
N GLN A 78 12.47 -6.31 3.05
CA GLN A 78 11.21 -6.92 2.68
C GLN A 78 11.14 -7.13 1.16
N ILE A 79 10.68 -8.30 0.75
CA ILE A 79 10.35 -8.63 -0.64
C ILE A 79 8.84 -8.67 -0.77
N GLN A 80 8.27 -8.07 -1.81
CA GLN A 80 6.84 -8.03 -2.06
C GLN A 80 6.51 -8.57 -3.46
N SER A 81 5.51 -9.46 -3.53
CA SER A 81 4.98 -9.94 -4.80
C SER A 81 3.51 -10.38 -4.68
N THR A 82 2.82 -10.38 -5.82
CA THR A 82 1.51 -11.02 -5.96
C THR A 82 1.61 -12.48 -6.42
N GLN A 83 2.82 -13.03 -6.51
CA GLN A 83 3.08 -14.38 -7.00
C GLN A 83 3.46 -15.31 -5.85
N SER A 84 2.53 -16.18 -5.46
CA SER A 84 2.77 -17.21 -4.44
C SER A 84 3.86 -18.21 -4.86
N SER A 85 4.07 -18.40 -6.16
CA SER A 85 5.14 -19.25 -6.71
C SER A 85 6.56 -18.76 -6.36
N LEU A 86 6.72 -17.55 -5.83
CA LEU A 86 8.02 -17.05 -5.36
C LEU A 86 8.34 -17.42 -3.91
N ASP A 87 7.41 -18.05 -3.18
CA ASP A 87 7.65 -18.42 -1.78
C ASP A 87 8.84 -19.37 -1.62
N ASP A 88 8.87 -20.45 -2.41
CA ASP A 88 9.99 -21.41 -2.38
C ASP A 88 11.30 -20.77 -2.82
N VAL A 89 11.26 -19.90 -3.85
CA VAL A 89 12.43 -19.16 -4.33
C VAL A 89 13.04 -18.32 -3.21
N ILE A 90 12.20 -17.55 -2.50
CA ILE A 90 12.65 -16.63 -1.45
C ILE A 90 13.12 -17.42 -0.22
N LYS A 91 12.44 -18.51 0.16
CA LYS A 91 12.88 -19.38 1.26
C LYS A 91 14.21 -20.06 0.96
N ASN A 92 14.41 -20.55 -0.26
CA ASN A 92 15.68 -21.14 -0.70
C ASN A 92 16.81 -20.11 -0.64
N LEU A 93 16.58 -18.90 -1.14
CA LEU A 93 17.58 -17.83 -1.07
C LEU A 93 17.89 -17.43 0.37
N ALA A 94 16.88 -17.31 1.23
CA ALA A 94 17.11 -17.03 2.65
C ALA A 94 18.00 -18.10 3.31
N ALA A 95 17.74 -19.38 3.02
CA ALA A 95 18.57 -20.49 3.52
C ALA A 95 20.01 -20.43 2.98
N LEU A 96 20.20 -20.17 1.68
CA LEU A 96 21.53 -20.01 1.07
C LEU A 96 22.30 -18.82 1.64
N LYS A 97 21.59 -17.77 2.08
CA LYS A 97 22.17 -16.58 2.72
C LYS A 97 22.24 -16.71 4.25
N LEU A 98 21.95 -17.89 4.80
CA LEU A 98 21.98 -18.22 6.23
C LEU A 98 21.05 -17.36 7.11
N GLY A 99 20.05 -16.71 6.52
CA GLY A 99 19.11 -15.85 7.22
C GLY A 99 17.74 -16.49 7.46
N LYS A 100 16.88 -15.75 8.15
CA LYS A 100 15.50 -16.14 8.46
C LYS A 100 14.54 -15.34 7.61
N VAL A 101 13.48 -16.00 7.13
CA VAL A 101 12.40 -15.33 6.41
C VAL A 101 11.05 -15.62 7.03
N LYS A 102 10.23 -14.58 7.18
CA LYS A 102 8.83 -14.67 7.58
C LYS A 102 7.94 -14.16 6.47
N GLN A 103 7.06 -15.04 5.96
CA GLN A 103 6.03 -14.66 4.99
C GLN A 103 4.78 -14.13 5.70
N THR A 104 4.21 -13.06 5.15
CA THR A 104 2.88 -12.54 5.46
C THR A 104 2.05 -12.59 4.19
N GLN A 105 0.83 -13.14 4.27
CA GLN A 105 -0.08 -13.23 3.14
C GLN A 105 -1.39 -12.49 3.45
N CYS A 106 -1.80 -11.62 2.54
CA CYS A 106 -3.03 -10.84 2.66
C CYS A 106 -3.90 -11.03 1.42
N LEU A 107 -5.21 -10.79 1.57
CA LEU A 107 -6.14 -10.79 0.46
C LEU A 107 -5.91 -9.55 -0.40
N LEU A 108 -5.79 -9.73 -1.71
CA LEU A 108 -5.60 -8.63 -2.65
C LEU A 108 -6.94 -8.22 -3.25
N TYR A 109 -7.22 -6.92 -3.24
CA TYR A 109 -8.41 -6.32 -3.84
C TYR A 109 -8.01 -5.27 -4.88
N MET A 110 -8.72 -5.27 -6.01
CA MET A 110 -8.61 -4.24 -7.05
C MET A 110 -9.90 -3.43 -7.09
N VAL A 111 -9.78 -2.11 -7.27
CA VAL A 111 -10.95 -1.26 -7.48
C VAL A 111 -11.53 -1.53 -8.86
N SER A 112 -12.81 -1.91 -8.91
CA SER A 112 -13.50 -2.20 -10.17
C SER A 112 -14.04 -0.93 -10.85
N GLU A 113 -14.37 -1.02 -12.14
CA GLU A 113 -15.08 0.05 -12.84
C GLU A 113 -16.42 0.39 -12.19
N LEU A 114 -17.11 -0.59 -11.60
CA LEU A 114 -18.33 -0.34 -10.84
C LEU A 114 -18.04 0.45 -9.56
N GLY A 115 -16.96 0.10 -8.84
CA GLY A 115 -16.51 0.84 -7.67
C GLY A 115 -16.15 2.29 -7.99
N LYS A 116 -15.44 2.52 -9.11
CA LYS A 116 -15.13 3.87 -9.62
C LYS A 116 -16.39 4.69 -9.94
N LYS A 117 -17.35 4.09 -10.66
CA LYS A 117 -18.63 4.74 -10.98
C LYS A 117 -19.43 5.09 -9.72
N MET A 118 -19.45 4.19 -8.74
CA MET A 118 -20.11 4.42 -7.45
C MET A 118 -19.46 5.58 -6.68
N ALA A 119 -18.12 5.64 -6.66
CA ALA A 119 -17.39 6.75 -6.06
C ALA A 119 -17.75 8.10 -6.70
N ASN A 120 -17.82 8.16 -8.03
CA ASN A 120 -18.20 9.37 -8.74
C ASN A 120 -19.65 9.79 -8.43
N SER A 121 -20.60 8.86 -8.56
CA SER A 121 -22.02 9.14 -8.32
C SER A 121 -22.31 9.67 -6.91
N LEU A 122 -21.71 9.06 -5.89
CA LEU A 122 -21.91 9.46 -4.49
C LEU A 122 -21.37 10.86 -4.18
N LEU A 123 -20.32 11.30 -4.89
CA LEU A 123 -19.68 12.60 -4.68
C LEU A 123 -20.28 13.69 -5.58
N ASP A 124 -20.74 13.33 -6.79
CA ASP A 124 -21.37 14.25 -7.75
C ASP A 124 -22.83 14.56 -7.43
N ALA A 125 -23.48 13.75 -6.58
CA ALA A 125 -24.81 14.03 -6.03
C ALA A 125 -24.79 15.30 -5.14
N LYS A 126 -24.80 16.46 -5.79
CA LYS A 126 -24.96 17.79 -5.20
C LYS A 126 -26.36 18.02 -4.59
N ASN A 127 -27.30 17.09 -4.76
CA ASN A 127 -28.58 17.03 -4.05
C ASN A 127 -28.97 15.56 -3.78
N PRO A 128 -28.92 15.05 -2.54
CA PRO A 128 -29.33 13.69 -2.24
C PRO A 128 -30.85 13.57 -2.11
N SER A 129 -31.38 12.43 -2.54
CA SER A 129 -32.76 12.02 -2.25
C SER A 129 -32.99 11.92 -0.72
N PRO A 130 -34.24 12.04 -0.22
CA PRO A 130 -34.52 12.09 1.23
C PRO A 130 -34.03 10.87 2.02
N ASN A 131 -33.79 9.73 1.36
CA ASN A 131 -33.31 8.49 1.98
C ASN A 131 -31.78 8.34 2.03
N ASP A 132 -31.01 9.19 1.35
CA ASP A 132 -29.53 9.18 1.37
C ASP A 132 -28.92 10.00 2.53
N ASN A 133 -29.78 10.56 3.39
CA ASN A 133 -29.44 11.49 4.46
C ASN A 133 -28.64 10.92 5.65
N LYS A 134 -28.29 9.63 5.65
CA LYS A 134 -27.57 9.03 6.79
C LYS A 134 -26.10 9.45 6.91
N PHE A 135 -25.44 9.80 5.81
CA PHE A 135 -24.01 10.17 5.83
C PHE A 135 -23.76 11.67 6.01
N LYS A 136 -24.63 12.54 5.47
CA LYS A 136 -24.40 13.99 5.44
C LYS A 136 -24.89 14.73 6.69
N SER A 137 -26.00 14.34 7.34
CA SER A 137 -26.66 15.24 8.30
C SER A 137 -26.06 15.26 9.72
N ILE A 138 -25.38 14.20 10.17
CA ILE A 138 -24.84 14.12 11.55
C ILE A 138 -23.36 14.55 11.62
N HIS A 139 -22.57 14.39 10.56
CA HIS A 139 -21.09 14.51 10.65
C HIS A 139 -20.51 15.81 10.09
N GLN A 140 -21.19 16.51 9.17
CA GLN A 140 -20.63 17.70 8.50
C GLN A 140 -20.44 18.93 9.41
N LYS A 141 -21.11 19.00 10.57
CA LYS A 141 -20.92 20.12 11.51
C LYS A 141 -19.71 19.94 12.45
N ILE A 142 -19.14 18.74 12.55
CA ILE A 142 -18.11 18.42 13.55
C ILE A 142 -16.82 17.87 12.91
N LEU A 143 -16.92 17.20 11.75
CA LEU A 143 -15.78 16.59 11.08
C LEU A 143 -15.42 17.35 9.80
N GLN A 144 -14.16 17.74 9.67
CA GLN A 144 -13.65 18.50 8.52
C GLN A 144 -12.82 17.61 7.60
N LEU A 145 -13.11 17.59 6.30
CA LEU A 145 -12.27 16.93 5.30
C LEU A 145 -10.96 17.73 5.09
N SER A 146 -9.82 17.04 5.17
CA SER A 146 -8.49 17.63 4.99
C SER A 146 -7.49 16.60 4.44
N SER A 147 -6.22 16.96 4.38
CA SER A 147 -5.07 16.07 4.19
C SER A 147 -4.34 15.84 5.51
N LEU A 148 -3.57 14.75 5.59
CA LEU A 148 -2.62 14.53 6.66
C LEU A 148 -1.42 15.48 6.49
N ASP A 149 -1.11 16.21 7.57
CA ASP A 149 0.21 16.79 7.79
C ASP A 149 1.26 15.72 8.17
N PRO A 150 2.56 15.87 7.82
CA PRO A 150 3.62 14.94 8.21
C PRO A 150 3.73 14.68 9.73
N SER A 151 3.36 15.65 10.57
CA SER A 151 3.30 15.48 12.03
C SER A 151 2.30 14.40 12.48
N HIS A 152 1.31 14.05 11.65
CA HIS A 152 0.37 12.96 11.92
C HIS A 152 0.96 11.56 11.65
N ALA A 153 2.19 11.44 11.15
CA ALA A 153 2.81 10.15 10.89
C ALA A 153 2.84 9.25 12.15
N ALA A 154 3.09 9.81 13.33
CA ALA A 154 3.08 9.08 14.60
C ALA A 154 1.70 8.45 14.93
N LEU A 155 0.62 9.17 14.62
CA LEU A 155 -0.75 8.66 14.80
C LEU A 155 -0.98 7.45 13.87
N VAL A 156 -0.68 7.60 12.58
CA VAL A 156 -0.83 6.52 11.60
C VAL A 156 0.05 5.32 12.00
N ASN A 157 1.28 5.57 12.46
CA ASN A 157 2.23 4.56 12.87
C ASN A 157 1.72 3.67 14.01
N THR A 158 0.99 4.27 14.95
CA THR A 158 0.37 3.56 16.08
C THR A 158 -0.70 2.57 15.64
N PHE A 159 -1.45 2.88 14.58
CA PHE A 159 -2.59 2.06 14.13
C PHE A 159 -2.27 1.16 12.94
N TRP A 160 -1.17 1.41 12.25
CA TRP A 160 -0.78 0.62 11.10
C TRP A 160 -0.26 -0.75 11.55
N TYR A 161 -0.79 -1.82 10.96
CA TYR A 161 -0.41 -3.20 11.31
C TYR A 161 1.09 -3.48 11.19
N PHE A 162 1.74 -2.88 10.20
CA PHE A 162 3.19 -2.99 10.02
C PHE A 162 3.96 -1.85 10.68
N GLY A 163 3.29 -0.99 11.44
CA GLY A 163 3.89 0.17 12.11
C GLY A 163 4.46 -0.16 13.49
N GLY A 164 4.63 0.88 14.30
CA GLY A 164 5.01 0.77 15.71
C GLY A 164 6.49 1.01 16.03
N ASN A 165 7.30 1.46 15.07
CA ASN A 165 8.68 1.87 15.32
C ASN A 165 9.05 3.18 14.59
N GLU A 166 10.24 3.71 14.85
CA GLU A 166 10.69 4.97 14.24
C GLU A 166 10.88 4.86 12.73
N ARG A 167 11.29 3.69 12.22
CA ARG A 167 11.53 3.47 10.79
C ARG A 167 10.22 3.48 10.01
N SER A 168 9.21 2.79 10.53
CA SER A 168 7.85 2.87 9.97
C SER A 168 7.29 4.28 10.03
N GLN A 169 7.54 5.05 11.10
CA GLN A 169 7.11 6.44 11.17
C GLN A 169 7.76 7.30 10.07
N ARG A 170 9.08 7.19 9.87
CA ARG A 170 9.79 7.90 8.79
C ARG A 170 9.26 7.53 7.41
N PHE A 171 8.98 6.24 7.20
CA PHE A 171 8.37 5.76 5.95
C PHE A 171 6.98 6.36 5.72
N ILE A 172 6.12 6.38 6.74
CA ILE A 172 4.79 6.99 6.68
C ILE A 172 4.89 8.49 6.39
N GLU A 173 5.79 9.19 7.08
CA GLU A 173 6.02 10.62 6.90
C GLU A 173 6.40 10.94 5.44
N ARG A 174 7.31 10.14 4.86
CA ARG A 174 7.68 10.25 3.44
C ARG A 174 6.47 10.01 2.53
N CYS A 175 5.62 9.02 2.82
CA CYS A 175 4.40 8.77 2.06
C CYS A 175 3.42 9.96 2.12
N ILE A 176 3.19 10.52 3.31
CA ILE A 176 2.32 11.70 3.51
C ILE A 176 2.81 12.90 2.70
N LYS A 177 4.13 13.15 2.70
CA LYS A 177 4.74 14.26 1.93
C LYS A 177 4.64 14.07 0.42
N THR A 178 4.55 12.83 -0.05
CA THR A 178 4.77 12.48 -1.45
C THR A 178 3.48 12.18 -2.20
N PHE A 179 2.56 11.47 -1.56
CA PHE A 179 1.41 10.88 -2.25
C PHE A 179 0.08 11.49 -1.78
N PRO A 180 -0.94 11.48 -2.67
CA PRO A 180 -2.29 11.87 -2.30
C PRO A 180 -2.80 11.10 -1.09
N ASN A 181 -3.34 11.84 -0.13
CA ASN A 181 -3.88 11.31 1.10
C ASN A 181 -5.04 12.19 1.59
N TRP A 182 -5.92 11.61 2.38
CA TRP A 182 -7.10 12.30 2.89
C TRP A 182 -7.38 11.88 4.32
N CYS A 183 -7.88 12.83 5.12
CA CYS A 183 -8.34 12.56 6.48
C CYS A 183 -9.62 13.33 6.79
N LEU A 184 -10.31 12.88 7.82
CA LEU A 184 -11.31 13.67 8.52
C LEU A 184 -10.70 14.13 9.84
N LEU A 185 -10.72 15.45 10.09
CA LEU A 185 -10.34 16.05 11.35
C LEU A 185 -11.53 16.06 12.30
N GLY A 186 -11.29 15.74 13.57
CA GLY A 186 -12.26 15.90 14.65
C GLY A 186 -12.32 17.34 15.18
N PRO A 187 -13.17 17.60 16.19
CA PRO A 187 -13.31 18.94 16.78
C PRO A 187 -12.01 19.48 17.41
N GLU A 188 -11.09 18.61 17.80
CA GLU A 188 -9.76 18.96 18.33
C GLU A 188 -8.75 19.28 17.22
N GLY A 189 -9.15 19.24 15.95
CA GLY A 189 -8.25 19.44 14.80
C GLY A 189 -7.34 18.24 14.48
N THR A 190 -7.51 17.11 15.18
CA THR A 190 -6.71 15.88 14.98
C THR A 190 -7.39 14.90 14.03
N PRO A 191 -6.64 14.12 13.21
CA PRO A 191 -7.23 13.13 12.32
C PRO A 191 -7.96 12.02 13.08
N VAL A 192 -9.24 11.79 12.74
CA VAL A 192 -10.07 10.74 13.33
C VAL A 192 -10.25 9.54 12.42
N SER A 193 -10.11 9.74 11.12
CA SER A 193 -10.16 8.73 10.06
C SER A 193 -9.25 9.19 8.91
N TRP A 194 -8.55 8.27 8.25
CA TRP A 194 -7.61 8.60 7.18
C TRP A 194 -7.43 7.47 6.19
N VAL A 195 -6.98 7.85 4.99
CA VAL A 195 -6.57 6.96 3.90
C VAL A 195 -5.29 7.48 3.27
N LEU A 196 -4.41 6.56 2.90
CA LEU A 196 -3.05 6.80 2.40
C LEU A 196 -2.74 5.88 1.23
N MET A 197 -1.61 6.13 0.59
CA MET A 197 -0.98 5.22 -0.36
C MET A 197 0.53 5.30 -0.25
N ASP A 198 1.24 4.35 -0.85
CA ASP A 198 2.71 4.32 -0.86
C ASP A 198 3.29 4.26 -2.28
N GLN A 199 4.61 4.11 -2.35
CA GLN A 199 5.38 4.05 -3.59
C GLN A 199 5.03 2.89 -4.53
N THR A 200 4.27 1.90 -4.06
CA THR A 200 3.80 0.80 -4.91
C THR A 200 2.50 1.15 -5.64
N GLY A 201 1.88 2.28 -5.33
CA GLY A 201 0.53 2.63 -5.81
C GLY A 201 -0.58 1.95 -5.02
N GLU A 202 -0.23 1.22 -3.98
CA GLU A 202 -1.19 0.53 -3.13
C GLU A 202 -1.89 1.50 -2.18
N MET A 203 -3.22 1.45 -2.12
CA MET A 203 -3.99 2.09 -1.07
C MET A 203 -3.80 1.30 0.22
N ARG A 204 -3.05 1.86 1.16
CA ARG A 204 -2.65 1.20 2.42
C ARG A 204 -2.60 2.20 3.57
N MET A 205 -2.32 1.72 4.78
CA MET A 205 -2.22 2.55 6.00
C MET A 205 -3.51 3.30 6.37
N ALA A 206 -4.65 2.86 5.83
CA ALA A 206 -5.97 3.37 6.17
C ALA A 206 -6.34 3.06 7.63
N GLY A 207 -7.03 3.99 8.30
CA GLY A 207 -7.34 3.85 9.71
C GLY A 207 -8.52 4.69 10.18
N THR A 208 -9.10 4.31 11.30
CA THR A 208 -10.10 5.10 12.03
C THR A 208 -9.92 4.87 13.52
N MET A 209 -9.83 5.96 14.28
CA MET A 209 -9.68 5.93 15.72
C MET A 209 -10.85 5.16 16.36
N PRO A 210 -10.61 4.34 17.41
CA PRO A 210 -11.63 3.49 18.03
C PRO A 210 -12.95 4.20 18.34
N LYS A 211 -12.90 5.41 18.93
CA LYS A 211 -14.09 6.21 19.27
C LYS A 211 -14.95 6.63 18.07
N TYR A 212 -14.39 6.66 16.86
CA TYR A 212 -15.10 7.07 15.64
C TYR A 212 -15.44 5.91 14.68
N ARG A 213 -15.18 4.65 15.08
CA ARG A 213 -15.48 3.47 14.25
C ARG A 213 -17.00 3.25 14.13
N ARG A 214 -17.40 2.50 13.10
CA ARG A 214 -18.79 2.13 12.78
C ARG A 214 -19.71 3.30 12.40
N GLN A 215 -19.13 4.44 12.03
CA GLN A 215 -19.84 5.62 11.54
C GLN A 215 -19.71 5.82 10.02
N GLY A 216 -19.09 4.87 9.32
CA GLY A 216 -18.91 4.92 7.86
C GLY A 216 -17.85 5.91 7.35
N LEU A 217 -17.10 6.57 8.26
CA LEU A 217 -16.07 7.56 7.94
C LEU A 217 -15.02 7.04 6.96
N ILE A 218 -14.51 5.84 7.21
CA ILE A 218 -13.49 5.24 6.35
C ILE A 218 -14.03 4.94 4.95
N THR A 219 -15.29 4.51 4.84
CA THR A 219 -15.94 4.27 3.55
C THR A 219 -16.08 5.57 2.75
N TYR A 220 -16.46 6.66 3.42
CA TYR A 220 -16.51 7.99 2.79
C TYR A 220 -15.15 8.43 2.26
N LEU A 221 -14.09 8.32 3.07
CA LEU A 221 -12.73 8.64 2.63
C LEU A 221 -12.24 7.74 1.50
N SER A 222 -12.57 6.44 1.52
CA SER A 222 -12.21 5.53 0.43
C SER A 222 -12.89 5.89 -0.89
N TYR A 223 -14.12 6.42 -0.88
CA TYR A 223 -14.76 6.94 -2.10
C TYR A 223 -14.05 8.21 -2.62
N ILE A 224 -13.69 9.14 -1.73
CA ILE A 224 -12.91 10.34 -2.11
C ILE A 224 -11.58 9.94 -2.74
N GLN A 225 -10.83 9.05 -2.08
CA GLN A 225 -9.57 8.55 -2.59
C GLN A 225 -9.78 7.86 -3.95
N THR A 226 -10.78 6.99 -4.09
CA THR A 226 -11.06 6.30 -5.37
C THR A 226 -11.34 7.29 -6.50
N GLN A 227 -12.20 8.29 -6.27
CA GLN A 227 -12.51 9.30 -7.30
C GLN A 227 -11.25 10.09 -7.69
N ALA A 228 -10.47 10.55 -6.72
CA ALA A 228 -9.29 11.36 -6.97
C ALA A 228 -8.21 10.57 -7.73
N LEU A 229 -7.91 9.35 -7.28
CA LEU A 229 -6.92 8.48 -7.92
C LEU A 229 -7.38 8.03 -9.32
N ASN A 230 -8.68 7.85 -9.53
CA ASN A 230 -9.22 7.54 -10.86
C ASN A 230 -8.97 8.67 -11.87
N LYS A 231 -9.09 9.94 -11.45
CA LYS A 231 -8.79 11.10 -12.32
C LYS A 231 -7.31 11.17 -12.70
N LEU A 232 -6.42 10.66 -11.84
CA LEU A 232 -4.99 10.61 -12.08
C LEU A 232 -4.55 9.36 -12.87
N GLY A 233 -5.47 8.45 -13.18
CA GLY A 233 -5.18 7.21 -13.91
C GLY A 233 -4.39 6.18 -13.11
N PHE A 234 -4.37 6.28 -11.78
CA PHE A 234 -3.53 5.41 -10.95
C PHE A 234 -4.09 3.97 -10.91
N PRO A 235 -3.22 2.95 -10.90
CA PRO A 235 -3.65 1.60 -10.58
C PRO A 235 -4.09 1.53 -9.12
N MET A 236 -5.40 1.36 -8.88
CA MET A 236 -5.96 1.32 -7.53
C MET A 236 -6.17 -0.13 -7.06
N TYR A 237 -5.34 -0.54 -6.10
CA TYR A 237 -5.48 -1.81 -5.41
C TYR A 237 -5.08 -1.67 -3.94
N SER A 238 -5.44 -2.66 -3.13
CA SER A 238 -5.15 -2.70 -1.70
C SER A 238 -5.06 -4.14 -1.22
N HIS A 239 -4.22 -4.41 -0.23
CA HIS A 239 -4.28 -5.64 0.54
C HIS A 239 -5.09 -5.47 1.82
N VAL A 240 -5.72 -6.56 2.25
CA VAL A 240 -6.42 -6.65 3.53
C VAL A 240 -6.00 -7.93 4.23
N ASP A 241 -5.60 -7.81 5.49
CA ASP A 241 -5.28 -8.96 6.33
C ASP A 241 -6.49 -9.94 6.43
N ARG A 242 -6.21 -11.24 6.47
CA ARG A 242 -7.25 -12.28 6.48
C ARG A 242 -8.14 -12.24 7.74
N ALA A 243 -7.62 -11.74 8.86
CA ALA A 243 -8.38 -11.55 10.09
C ALA A 243 -9.13 -10.20 10.12
N ASN A 244 -8.83 -9.26 9.20
CA ASN A 244 -9.50 -7.96 9.16
C ASN A 244 -10.82 -8.02 8.37
N HIS A 245 -11.81 -8.72 8.95
CA HIS A 245 -13.14 -8.89 8.35
C HIS A 245 -13.88 -7.57 8.10
N ILE A 246 -13.58 -6.53 8.87
CA ILE A 246 -14.17 -5.19 8.71
C ILE A 246 -13.75 -4.58 7.37
N MET A 247 -12.44 -4.57 7.08
CA MET A 247 -11.93 -4.04 5.81
C MET A 247 -12.29 -4.92 4.62
N GLN A 248 -12.39 -6.24 4.80
CA GLN A 248 -12.90 -7.13 3.75
C GLN A 248 -14.35 -6.80 3.39
N LYS A 249 -15.22 -6.59 4.38
CA LYS A 249 -16.61 -6.17 4.17
C LYS A 249 -16.68 -4.81 3.48
N LEU A 250 -15.84 -3.85 3.87
CA LEU A 250 -15.75 -2.55 3.21
C LEU A 250 -15.38 -2.69 1.74
N ALA A 251 -14.34 -3.46 1.41
CA ALA A 251 -13.90 -3.68 0.03
C ALA A 251 -15.03 -4.26 -0.84
N LEU A 252 -15.77 -5.25 -0.33
CA LEU A 252 -16.92 -5.84 -1.03
C LEU A 252 -18.08 -4.84 -1.20
N ASN A 253 -18.38 -4.04 -0.17
CA ASN A 253 -19.42 -3.01 -0.24
C ASN A 253 -19.11 -1.95 -1.29
N MET A 254 -17.84 -1.57 -1.42
CA MET A 254 -17.33 -0.65 -2.44
C MET A 254 -17.20 -1.30 -3.83
N LYS A 255 -17.65 -2.56 -3.99
CA LYS A 255 -17.59 -3.32 -5.24
C LYS A 255 -16.16 -3.54 -5.74
N ASN A 256 -15.18 -3.57 -4.84
CA ASN A 256 -13.82 -3.99 -5.18
C ASN A 256 -13.81 -5.49 -5.48
N ILE A 257 -12.98 -5.88 -6.43
CA ILE A 257 -12.84 -7.27 -6.87
C ILE A 257 -11.73 -7.92 -6.05
N ARG A 258 -12.05 -9.03 -5.38
CA ARG A 258 -11.03 -9.89 -4.78
C ARG A 258 -10.26 -10.61 -5.89
N MET A 259 -8.95 -10.43 -5.91
CA MET A 259 -8.09 -11.09 -6.88
C MET A 259 -7.91 -12.58 -6.53
N PRO A 260 -7.69 -13.46 -7.53
CA PRO A 260 -7.44 -14.88 -7.29
C PRO A 260 -6.06 -15.14 -6.69
N CYS A 261 -5.13 -14.18 -6.79
CA CYS A 261 -3.83 -14.22 -6.14
C CYS A 261 -3.82 -13.47 -4.81
N ASP A 262 -2.88 -13.84 -3.95
CA ASP A 262 -2.64 -13.15 -2.68
C ASP A 262 -1.59 -12.05 -2.83
N TRP A 263 -1.64 -11.07 -1.94
CA TRP A 263 -0.53 -10.16 -1.67
C TRP A 263 0.44 -10.87 -0.73
N ASN A 264 1.73 -10.88 -1.07
CA ASN A 264 2.76 -11.53 -0.26
C ASN A 264 3.85 -10.53 0.10
N GLN A 265 4.29 -10.60 1.35
CA GLN A 265 5.48 -9.93 1.84
C GLN A 265 6.35 -10.92 2.61
N TRP A 266 7.62 -10.98 2.25
CA TRP A 266 8.63 -11.76 2.95
C TRP A 266 9.58 -10.80 3.66
N ASN A 267 9.61 -10.84 4.99
CA ASN A 267 10.60 -10.10 5.78
C ASN A 267 11.79 -11.02 6.02
N PHE A 268 12.96 -10.60 5.54
CA PHE A 268 14.21 -11.32 5.69
C PHE A 268 15.09 -10.64 6.75
N LEU A 269 15.70 -11.47 7.59
CA LEU A 269 16.66 -11.09 8.61
C LEU A 269 17.94 -11.90 8.34
N PRO A 270 19.09 -11.26 8.08
CA PRO A 270 20.38 -11.93 7.93
C PRO A 270 20.76 -12.79 9.15
#